data_AF-A0A9Q0R7Z3-F1
#
_entry.id   AF-A0A9Q0R7Z3-F1
#
_cell.length_a   1.000
_cell.length_b   1.000
_cell.length_c   1.000
_cell.angle_alpha   90.00
_cell.angle_beta   90.00
_cell.angle_gamma   90.00
#
_symmetry.space_group_name_H-M   'P 1'
#
loop_
_entity.id
_entity.type
_entity.pdbx_description
1 polymer ?
#
loop_
_entity_poly.entity_id
_entity_poly.type
_entity_poly.pdbx_seq_one_letter_code
_entity_poly.pdbx_strand_id
1 'polypeptide(L)'
;MNSKKNSKKKITNFNPRMHRNNYYKNNKPNFQELAEKFPSLKPHVFLTKFNFPTIDWKNEDSLRELTKALLFVDFGIKMEIPNDRIIPTITSRLNYIYWLHDLVGESEEKEISGIDIGTSASYIDEKSIRFARENIEKNGWSEFIKVRFMGNPDQIFTGIIEKDEYFDFSMCNPPFYENEKEKKDREIANRRATSGALFEITTKGGEKGFIFRMIDESILIQNQIKWFSSMVGRKSSLKPILKRLNQLNVTQIKRGRFFQGKIVRWAVAWSFFDEKDLSNNLSRSKKRKKDFDSHYLNENNLGNQLGNENQNQNQNQLENENQNENQLGNNLGNENQLGNENQLGNNLGNNLGNENQLGNQLGNNLGNENQNQNQNQLGNQNQNQNQLENENQNQNQNQLGNQNQNQNQNQNQLGNNLGNENNLGNQLGNENQNQNQNQLGNQNQLENENTNQNQNQNENQNQLENENTNQNQNQLGNQLGNQLGNQLGNQLGNQLGNQLRNQLGNENQLGNKLENENQNQNQNQNENQNQNQNQNEK
;
A
#
# COMPACT_ATOMS: atom_id res chain seq x y z
N MET A 1 -31.39 9.70 -49.28
CA MET A 1 -30.50 10.19 -48.21
C MET A 1 -30.83 9.44 -46.91
N ASN A 2 -30.16 8.32 -46.65
CA ASN A 2 -30.34 7.56 -45.40
C ASN A 2 -29.23 7.94 -44.43
N SER A 3 -29.61 8.68 -43.39
CA SER A 3 -28.72 9.10 -42.31
C SER A 3 -28.26 7.88 -41.51
N LYS A 4 -26.96 7.57 -41.61
CA LYS A 4 -26.31 6.60 -40.73
C LYS A 4 -26.38 7.15 -39.31
N LYS A 5 -27.21 6.53 -38.46
CA LYS A 5 -27.12 6.67 -37.01
C LYS A 5 -25.73 6.20 -36.58
N ASN A 6 -24.89 7.14 -36.16
CA ASN A 6 -23.65 6.86 -35.44
C ASN A 6 -24.00 6.07 -34.17
N SER A 7 -23.73 4.76 -34.19
CA SER A 7 -23.74 3.95 -32.98
C SER A 7 -22.59 4.44 -32.10
N LYS A 8 -22.93 5.12 -31.02
CA LYS A 8 -21.99 5.38 -29.91
C LYS A 8 -21.44 4.01 -29.49
N LYS A 9 -20.14 3.74 -29.74
CA LYS A 9 -19.44 2.57 -29.20
C LYS A 9 -19.69 2.57 -27.69
N LYS A 10 -20.38 1.54 -27.18
CA LYS A 10 -20.48 1.31 -25.73
C LYS A 10 -19.05 1.17 -25.21
N ILE A 11 -18.60 2.13 -24.41
CA ILE A 11 -17.35 2.02 -23.65
C ILE A 11 -17.57 0.85 -22.68
N THR A 12 -17.02 -0.31 -23.00
CA THR A 12 -16.99 -1.44 -22.07
C THR A 12 -15.89 -1.15 -21.06
N ASN A 13 -16.27 -0.75 -19.85
CA ASN A 13 -15.32 -0.50 -18.76
C ASN A 13 -14.44 -1.75 -18.56
N PHE A 14 -13.14 -1.63 -18.79
CA PHE A 14 -12.19 -2.73 -18.64
C PHE A 14 -12.08 -3.16 -17.17
N ASN A 15 -12.06 -2.18 -16.25
CA ASN A 15 -12.01 -2.40 -14.81
C ASN A 15 -13.10 -1.60 -14.09
N PRO A 16 -14.38 -2.02 -14.13
CA PRO A 16 -15.51 -1.20 -13.65
C PRO A 16 -15.40 -0.84 -12.16
N ARG A 17 -14.67 -1.64 -11.37
CA ARG A 17 -14.48 -1.44 -9.92
C ARG A 17 -13.32 -0.51 -9.55
N MET A 18 -12.46 -0.13 -10.49
CA MET A 18 -11.45 0.91 -10.23
C MET A 18 -12.13 2.26 -9.97
N HIS A 19 -11.43 3.15 -9.27
CA HIS A 19 -11.89 4.51 -9.05
C HIS A 19 -12.31 5.17 -10.37
N ARG A 20 -13.39 5.97 -10.37
CA ARG A 20 -13.98 6.54 -11.60
C ARG A 20 -12.98 7.36 -12.44
N ASN A 21 -12.04 8.04 -11.78
CA ASN A 21 -11.00 8.85 -12.41
C ASN A 21 -9.71 8.06 -12.71
N ASN A 22 -9.62 6.78 -12.32
CA ASN A 22 -8.43 5.98 -12.60
C ASN A 22 -8.27 5.80 -14.11
N TYR A 23 -7.16 6.28 -14.68
CA TYR A 23 -6.87 6.18 -16.10
C TYR A 23 -7.08 4.76 -16.65
N TYR A 24 -6.64 3.74 -15.90
CA TYR A 24 -6.72 2.35 -16.32
C TYR A 24 -8.09 1.69 -16.07
N LYS A 25 -9.09 2.45 -15.60
CA LYS A 25 -10.49 2.00 -15.55
C LYS A 25 -11.01 1.69 -16.96
N ASN A 26 -10.69 2.58 -17.90
CA ASN A 26 -11.14 2.52 -19.29
C ASN A 26 -10.00 2.28 -20.29
N ASN A 27 -8.76 2.54 -19.91
CA ASN A 27 -7.59 2.37 -20.79
C ASN A 27 -6.81 1.12 -20.37
N LYS A 28 -7.07 -0.01 -21.04
CA LYS A 28 -6.25 -1.21 -20.85
C LYS A 28 -4.87 -0.98 -21.48
N PRO A 29 -3.76 -1.19 -20.76
CA PRO A 29 -2.44 -1.08 -21.37
C PRO A 29 -2.25 -2.11 -22.47
N ASN A 30 -1.73 -1.68 -23.63
CA ASN A 30 -1.25 -2.57 -24.67
C ASN A 30 0.26 -2.72 -24.51
N PHE A 31 0.71 -3.90 -24.06
CA PHE A 31 2.14 -4.12 -23.76
C PHE A 31 3.03 -4.12 -24.99
N GLN A 32 2.49 -4.44 -26.18
CA GLN A 32 3.25 -4.34 -27.41
C GLN A 32 3.50 -2.88 -27.78
N GLU A 33 2.45 -2.05 -27.77
CA GLU A 33 2.58 -0.60 -28.01
C GLU A 33 3.47 0.08 -26.95
N LEU A 34 3.39 -0.35 -25.69
CA LEU A 34 4.28 0.13 -24.64
C LEU A 34 5.74 -0.23 -24.92
N ALA A 35 6.02 -1.47 -25.36
CA ALA A 35 7.37 -1.90 -25.69
C ALA A 35 7.96 -1.20 -26.92
N GLU A 36 7.11 -0.77 -27.87
CA GLU A 36 7.52 0.06 -29.00
C GLU A 36 7.93 1.47 -28.56
N LYS A 37 7.19 2.07 -27.62
CA LYS A 37 7.46 3.41 -27.08
C LYS A 37 8.52 3.43 -25.98
N PHE A 38 8.75 2.30 -25.33
CA PHE A 38 9.70 2.12 -24.24
C PHE A 38 10.55 0.86 -24.49
N PRO A 39 11.63 0.96 -25.30
CA PRO A 39 12.34 -0.21 -25.82
C PRO A 39 12.91 -1.18 -24.78
N SER A 40 13.25 -0.71 -23.57
CA SER A 40 13.75 -1.59 -22.50
C SER A 40 12.69 -2.56 -21.98
N LEU A 41 11.40 -2.31 -22.20
CA LEU A 41 10.33 -3.26 -21.89
C LEU A 41 10.29 -4.44 -22.88
N LYS A 42 10.80 -4.27 -24.10
CA LYS A 42 10.66 -5.25 -25.20
C LYS A 42 11.15 -6.67 -24.84
N PRO A 43 12.31 -6.87 -24.18
CA PRO A 43 12.78 -8.21 -23.79
C PRO A 43 11.86 -8.94 -22.79
N HIS A 44 10.99 -8.20 -22.10
CA HIS A 44 10.10 -8.74 -21.07
C HIS A 44 8.71 -9.10 -21.61
N VAL A 45 8.37 -8.66 -22.83
CA VAL A 45 7.04 -8.89 -23.44
C VAL A 45 7.07 -10.12 -24.32
N PHE A 46 6.16 -11.06 -24.06
CA PHE A 46 5.95 -12.25 -24.87
C PHE A 46 4.47 -12.49 -25.14
N LEU A 47 4.17 -13.33 -26.12
CA LEU A 47 2.80 -13.71 -26.46
C LEU A 47 2.37 -14.92 -25.65
N THR A 48 1.17 -14.87 -25.07
CA THR A 48 0.50 -16.05 -24.52
C THR A 48 0.15 -17.05 -25.64
N LYS A 49 -0.25 -18.27 -25.26
CA LYS A 49 -0.77 -19.30 -26.20
C LYS A 49 -1.95 -18.82 -27.07
N PHE A 50 -2.62 -17.75 -26.67
CA PHE A 50 -3.75 -17.13 -27.39
C PHE A 50 -3.36 -15.83 -28.10
N ASN A 51 -2.06 -15.59 -28.35
CA ASN A 51 -1.52 -14.39 -29.00
C ASN A 51 -1.85 -13.06 -28.30
N PHE A 52 -2.10 -13.08 -26.99
CA PHE A 52 -2.16 -11.84 -26.20
C PHE A 52 -0.77 -11.48 -25.64
N PRO A 53 -0.28 -10.25 -25.85
CA PRO A 53 0.93 -9.75 -25.19
C PRO A 53 0.81 -9.77 -23.67
N THR A 54 1.82 -10.28 -23.00
CA THR A 54 1.95 -10.34 -21.53
C THR A 54 3.42 -10.19 -21.13
N ILE A 55 3.66 -10.04 -19.83
CA ILE A 55 4.98 -10.18 -19.20
C ILE A 55 4.98 -11.38 -18.23
N ASP A 56 6.16 -11.72 -17.69
CA ASP A 56 6.24 -12.63 -16.55
C ASP A 56 5.93 -11.85 -15.26
N TRP A 57 4.76 -12.10 -14.70
CA TRP A 57 4.26 -11.47 -13.49
C TRP A 57 4.98 -11.91 -12.20
N LYS A 58 5.91 -12.87 -12.28
CA LYS A 58 6.76 -13.30 -11.17
C LYS A 58 8.18 -12.77 -11.26
N ASN A 59 8.60 -12.28 -12.43
CA ASN A 59 9.93 -11.73 -12.64
C ASN A 59 9.95 -10.25 -12.25
N GLU A 60 10.76 -9.91 -11.25
CA GLU A 60 10.82 -8.55 -10.69
C GLU A 60 11.28 -7.52 -11.72
N ASP A 61 12.24 -7.86 -12.57
CA ASP A 61 12.74 -6.94 -13.61
C ASP A 61 11.65 -6.64 -14.65
N SER A 62 10.85 -7.63 -15.01
CA SER A 62 9.70 -7.46 -15.91
C SER A 62 8.63 -6.54 -15.29
N LEU A 63 8.37 -6.69 -13.99
CA LEU A 63 7.45 -5.80 -13.26
C LEU A 63 8.00 -4.37 -13.17
N ARG A 64 9.30 -4.23 -12.95
CA ARG A 64 10.01 -2.96 -12.83
C ARG A 64 9.99 -2.20 -14.15
N GLU A 65 10.38 -2.85 -15.24
CA GLU A 65 10.36 -2.26 -16.57
C GLU A 65 8.94 -1.93 -17.04
N LEU A 66 7.94 -2.78 -16.74
CA LEU A 66 6.54 -2.44 -17.01
C LEU A 66 6.11 -1.20 -16.22
N THR A 67 6.50 -1.09 -14.94
CA THR A 67 6.18 0.07 -14.10
C THR A 67 6.79 1.36 -14.65
N LYS A 68 8.07 1.30 -15.05
CA LYS A 68 8.77 2.42 -15.69
C LYS A 68 8.11 2.82 -17.01
N ALA A 69 7.78 1.84 -17.86
CA ALA A 69 7.11 2.08 -19.14
C ALA A 69 5.73 2.73 -18.97
N LEU A 70 4.92 2.25 -18.02
CA LEU A 70 3.60 2.82 -17.73
C LEU A 70 3.71 4.28 -17.24
N LEU A 71 4.63 4.55 -16.32
CA LEU A 71 4.88 5.91 -15.83
C LEU A 71 5.33 6.85 -16.95
N PHE A 72 6.26 6.40 -17.79
CA PHE A 72 6.81 7.21 -18.86
C PHE A 72 5.79 7.45 -19.99
N VAL A 73 5.17 6.40 -20.50
CA VAL A 73 4.31 6.49 -21.69
C VAL A 73 2.97 7.14 -21.38
N ASP A 74 2.34 6.80 -20.25
CA ASP A 74 0.99 7.30 -19.94
C ASP A 74 1.00 8.63 -19.19
N PHE A 75 2.07 8.95 -18.44
CA PHE A 75 2.14 10.12 -17.57
C PHE A 75 3.35 11.03 -17.82
N GLY A 76 4.27 10.66 -18.71
CA GLY A 76 5.50 11.42 -18.95
C GLY A 76 6.50 11.38 -17.79
N ILE A 77 6.31 10.47 -16.82
CA ILE A 77 7.10 10.40 -15.59
C ILE A 77 8.32 9.51 -15.83
N LYS A 78 9.51 10.09 -15.64
CA LYS A 78 10.78 9.37 -15.70
C LYS A 78 11.09 8.79 -14.32
N MET A 79 11.11 7.47 -14.17
CA MET A 79 11.33 6.81 -12.89
C MET A 79 12.48 5.82 -12.97
N GLU A 80 13.40 5.88 -12.02
CA GLU A 80 14.35 4.81 -11.71
C GLU A 80 13.96 4.12 -10.40
N ILE A 81 13.99 2.79 -10.40
CA ILE A 81 13.59 1.96 -9.26
C ILE A 81 14.75 0.99 -8.98
N PRO A 82 15.38 1.01 -7.80
CA PRO A 82 16.46 0.09 -7.47
C PRO A 82 16.03 -1.38 -7.51
N ASN A 83 16.94 -2.28 -7.91
CA ASN A 83 16.65 -3.70 -8.07
C ASN A 83 16.18 -4.41 -6.78
N ASP A 84 16.54 -3.88 -5.62
CA ASP A 84 16.27 -4.41 -4.29
C ASP A 84 15.22 -3.60 -3.52
N ARG A 85 14.38 -2.82 -4.22
CA ARG A 85 13.29 -2.03 -3.62
C ARG A 85 11.92 -2.42 -4.15
N ILE A 86 10.88 -2.10 -3.38
CA ILE A 86 9.49 -2.39 -3.74
C ILE A 86 9.16 -1.79 -5.12
N ILE A 87 8.55 -2.60 -5.98
CA ILE A 87 8.05 -2.16 -7.28
C ILE A 87 6.58 -1.72 -7.14
N PRO A 88 6.25 -0.42 -7.32
CA PRO A 88 4.90 0.07 -7.12
C PRO A 88 3.96 -0.33 -8.25
N THR A 89 2.81 -0.89 -7.89
CA THR A 89 1.75 -1.15 -8.87
C THR A 89 0.93 0.11 -9.15
N ILE A 90 1.15 0.74 -10.31
CA ILE A 90 0.60 2.06 -10.66
C ILE A 90 -0.91 2.18 -10.47
N THR A 91 -1.68 1.18 -10.93
CA THR A 91 -3.14 1.18 -10.81
C THR A 91 -3.65 1.24 -9.36
N SER A 92 -2.94 0.64 -8.41
CA SER A 92 -3.30 0.69 -6.98
C SER A 92 -2.94 2.04 -6.38
N ARG A 93 -1.78 2.61 -6.77
CA ARG A 93 -1.36 3.94 -6.33
C ARG A 93 -2.34 5.01 -6.81
N LEU A 94 -2.77 4.95 -8.07
CA LEU A 94 -3.78 5.85 -8.62
C LEU A 94 -5.13 5.76 -7.90
N ASN A 95 -5.59 4.55 -7.56
CA ASN A 95 -6.82 4.41 -6.78
C ASN A 95 -6.73 5.16 -5.44
N TYR A 96 -5.58 5.12 -4.77
CA TYR A 96 -5.37 5.82 -3.51
C TYR A 96 -5.29 7.34 -3.70
N ILE A 97 -4.51 7.81 -4.69
CA ILE A 97 -4.42 9.25 -5.01
C ILE A 97 -5.79 9.83 -5.33
N TYR A 98 -6.60 9.18 -6.18
CA TYR A 98 -7.92 9.70 -6.51
C TYR A 98 -8.92 9.60 -5.34
N TRP A 99 -8.76 8.62 -4.44
CA TRP A 99 -9.59 8.57 -3.24
C TRP A 99 -9.22 9.68 -2.25
N LEU A 100 -7.93 10.03 -2.12
CA LEU A 100 -7.50 11.20 -1.35
C LEU A 100 -8.01 12.50 -1.95
N HIS A 101 -7.98 12.64 -3.27
CA HIS A 101 -8.59 13.77 -3.97
C HIS A 101 -10.08 13.90 -3.62
N ASP A 102 -10.84 12.79 -3.60
CA ASP A 102 -12.25 12.81 -3.19
C ASP A 102 -12.46 13.20 -1.71
N LEU A 103 -11.49 12.96 -0.83
CA LEU A 103 -11.56 13.32 0.59
C LEU A 103 -11.18 14.78 0.86
N VAL A 104 -10.13 15.26 0.20
CA VAL A 104 -9.57 16.61 0.40
C VAL A 104 -10.38 17.65 -0.38
N GLY A 105 -10.90 17.27 -1.56
CA GLY A 105 -11.57 18.17 -2.48
C GLY A 105 -10.61 19.00 -3.33
N GLU A 106 -11.20 19.80 -4.21
CA GLU A 106 -10.49 20.80 -5.01
C GLU A 106 -10.49 22.14 -4.26
N SER A 107 -9.42 22.92 -4.39
CA SER A 107 -9.34 24.30 -3.92
C SER A 107 -8.79 25.17 -5.03
N GLU A 108 -9.53 26.21 -5.42
CA GLU A 108 -9.08 27.20 -6.41
C GLU A 108 -8.19 28.28 -5.78
N GLU A 109 -8.25 28.44 -4.46
CA GLU A 109 -7.63 29.56 -3.73
C GLU A 109 -6.36 29.13 -2.97
N LYS A 110 -6.15 27.84 -2.72
CA LYS A 110 -5.05 27.32 -1.92
C LYS A 110 -4.40 26.11 -2.57
N GLU A 111 -3.07 26.11 -2.62
CA GLU A 111 -2.31 24.89 -2.91
C GLU A 111 -2.55 23.84 -1.82
N ILE A 112 -2.84 22.62 -2.26
CA ILE A 112 -3.04 21.47 -1.38
C ILE A 112 -1.67 20.88 -1.03
N SER A 113 -1.36 20.82 0.26
CA SER A 113 -0.13 20.20 0.76
C SER A 113 -0.42 18.84 1.38
N GLY A 114 0.51 17.90 1.26
CA GLY A 114 0.39 16.60 1.90
C GLY A 114 1.73 15.97 2.23
N ILE A 115 1.69 14.95 3.10
CA ILE A 115 2.85 14.17 3.51
C ILE A 115 2.67 12.70 3.12
N ASP A 116 3.63 12.16 2.38
CA ASP A 116 3.71 10.71 2.09
C ASP A 116 4.70 10.06 3.06
N ILE A 117 4.22 9.11 3.85
CA ILE A 117 5.02 8.38 4.81
C ILE A 117 5.68 7.21 4.09
N GLY A 118 6.92 7.42 3.64
CA GLY A 118 7.78 6.41 3.04
C GLY A 118 8.29 5.42 4.10
N THR A 119 8.04 4.13 3.89
CA THR A 119 8.24 3.12 4.93
C THR A 119 9.58 2.42 4.81
N SER A 120 10.63 2.97 5.43
CA SER A 120 11.81 2.21 5.84
C SER A 120 11.76 2.06 7.37
N ALA A 121 10.77 1.30 7.86
CA ALA A 121 10.33 1.30 9.26
C ALA A 121 11.33 0.68 10.26
N SER A 122 12.60 0.55 9.90
CA SER A 122 13.64 -0.02 10.78
C SER A 122 15.04 0.53 10.52
N TYR A 123 15.33 1.19 9.39
CA TYR A 123 16.69 1.61 9.04
C TYR A 123 16.70 2.86 8.14
N ILE A 124 17.78 3.64 8.26
CA ILE A 124 18.17 4.70 7.34
C ILE A 124 18.37 4.07 5.96
N ASP A 125 17.44 4.30 5.04
CA ASP A 125 17.60 3.86 3.65
C ASP A 125 18.08 5.01 2.77
N GLU A 126 19.37 5.31 2.86
CA GLU A 126 20.02 6.33 2.04
C GLU A 126 19.83 6.08 0.54
N LYS A 127 19.72 4.80 0.12
CA LYS A 127 19.50 4.44 -1.27
C LYS A 127 18.10 4.88 -1.73
N SER A 128 17.06 4.62 -0.95
CA SER A 128 15.71 5.10 -1.30
C SER A 128 15.63 6.62 -1.29
N ILE A 129 16.27 7.29 -0.33
CA ILE A 129 16.31 8.76 -0.29
C ILE A 129 17.03 9.33 -1.51
N ARG A 130 18.17 8.75 -1.89
CA ARG A 130 18.92 9.16 -3.07
C ARG A 130 18.09 8.99 -4.35
N PHE A 131 17.52 7.81 -4.57
CA PHE A 131 16.68 7.56 -5.76
C PHE A 131 15.41 8.43 -5.77
N ALA A 132 14.81 8.69 -4.61
CA ALA A 132 13.68 9.63 -4.52
C ALA A 132 14.08 11.04 -4.98
N ARG A 133 15.21 11.56 -4.49
CA ARG A 133 15.74 12.88 -4.88
C ARG A 133 16.09 12.94 -6.36
N GLU A 134 16.81 11.95 -6.88
CA GLU A 134 17.17 11.85 -8.31
C GLU A 134 15.91 11.81 -9.20
N ASN A 135 14.89 11.04 -8.81
CA ASN A 135 13.62 10.99 -9.54
C ASN A 135 12.88 12.32 -9.50
N ILE A 136 12.86 13.03 -8.37
CA ILE A 136 12.25 14.36 -8.24
C ILE A 136 12.96 15.37 -9.15
N GLU A 137 14.29 15.41 -9.11
CA GLU A 137 15.11 16.31 -9.91
C GLU A 137 14.93 16.05 -11.42
N LYS A 138 14.97 14.77 -11.83
CA LYS A 138 14.84 14.37 -13.24
C LYS A 138 13.49 14.76 -13.88
N ASN A 139 12.46 14.96 -13.06
CA ASN A 139 11.13 15.39 -13.50
C ASN A 139 10.86 16.88 -13.22
N GLY A 140 11.81 17.63 -12.64
CA GLY A 140 11.65 19.06 -12.36
C GLY A 140 10.67 19.35 -11.22
N TRP A 141 10.59 18.46 -10.22
CA TRP A 141 9.61 18.56 -9.13
C TRP A 141 10.19 19.03 -7.80
N SER A 142 11.44 19.49 -7.77
CA SER A 142 12.13 19.87 -6.53
C SER A 142 11.44 20.99 -5.74
N GLU A 143 10.67 21.85 -6.41
CA GLU A 143 9.86 22.89 -5.76
C GLU A 143 8.61 22.33 -5.07
N PHE A 144 8.06 21.21 -5.57
CA PHE A 144 6.80 20.62 -5.11
C PHE A 144 6.99 19.46 -4.15
N ILE A 145 8.11 18.74 -4.23
CA ILE A 145 8.35 17.51 -3.44
C ILE A 145 9.65 17.64 -2.66
N LYS A 146 9.54 17.70 -1.33
CA LYS A 146 10.67 17.74 -0.40
C LYS A 146 10.84 16.40 0.30
N VAL A 147 12.02 15.79 0.18
CA VAL A 147 12.34 14.52 0.86
C VAL A 147 12.98 14.79 2.21
N ARG A 148 12.28 14.39 3.27
CA ARG A 148 12.79 14.44 4.66
C ARG A 148 13.26 13.07 5.11
N PHE A 149 14.33 13.08 5.89
CA PHE A 149 14.87 11.89 6.51
C PHE A 149 14.16 11.64 7.85
N MET A 150 13.78 10.39 8.11
CA MET A 150 13.22 9.98 9.39
C MET A 150 14.28 9.26 10.22
N GLY A 151 14.80 9.95 11.24
CA GLY A 151 15.88 9.43 12.09
C GLY A 151 15.45 8.35 13.07
N ASN A 152 14.17 8.32 13.44
CA ASN A 152 13.62 7.36 14.38
C ASN A 152 12.42 6.61 13.76
N PRO A 153 12.52 5.29 13.51
CA PRO A 153 11.44 4.53 12.88
C PRO A 153 10.19 4.37 13.76
N ASP A 154 10.29 4.65 15.05
CA ASP A 154 9.15 4.66 15.98
C ASP A 154 8.43 6.01 16.02
N GLN A 155 8.94 7.02 15.32
CA GLN A 155 8.35 8.35 15.19
C GLN A 155 7.92 8.59 13.74
N ILE A 156 6.62 8.50 13.48
CA ILE A 156 6.06 8.61 12.13
C ILE A 156 5.73 10.06 11.78
N PHE A 157 5.15 10.79 12.73
CA PHE A 157 4.76 12.19 12.55
C PHE A 157 5.53 13.11 13.49
N THR A 158 5.62 12.70 14.76
CA THR A 158 6.34 13.43 15.79
C THR A 158 7.82 13.55 15.43
N GLY A 159 8.41 14.74 15.55
CA GLY A 159 9.80 14.98 15.16
C GLY A 159 10.06 15.11 13.65
N ILE A 160 9.07 14.86 12.79
CA ILE A 160 9.13 15.10 11.33
C ILE A 160 8.32 16.32 10.92
N ILE A 161 7.14 16.48 11.54
CA ILE A 161 6.28 17.64 11.35
C ILE A 161 6.62 18.68 12.41
N GLU A 162 7.01 19.87 11.97
CA GLU A 162 7.34 20.99 12.85
C GLU A 162 6.08 21.64 13.43
N LYS A 163 6.23 22.44 14.50
CA LYS A 163 5.11 23.02 15.23
C LYS A 163 4.18 23.89 14.37
N ASP A 164 4.74 24.59 13.39
CA ASP A 164 4.01 25.54 12.54
C ASP A 164 3.75 24.98 11.13
N GLU A 165 3.87 23.67 10.94
CA GLU A 165 3.56 23.00 9.69
C GLU A 165 2.16 22.39 9.68
N TYR A 166 1.45 22.64 8.59
CA TYR A 166 0.08 22.18 8.38
C TYR A 166 -0.09 21.53 7.01
N PHE A 167 -0.74 20.38 6.99
CA PHE A 167 -0.98 19.58 5.79
C PHE A 167 -2.48 19.32 5.60
N ASP A 168 -2.93 19.30 4.35
CA ASP A 168 -4.31 18.92 4.02
C ASP A 168 -4.50 17.40 4.09
N PHE A 169 -3.45 16.60 3.90
CA PHE A 169 -3.51 15.15 4.12
C PHE A 169 -2.16 14.51 4.47
N SER A 170 -2.22 13.33 5.09
CA SER A 170 -1.14 12.35 5.07
C SER A 170 -1.58 11.09 4.33
N MET A 171 -0.63 10.42 3.69
CA MET A 171 -0.84 9.12 3.06
C MET A 171 0.28 8.16 3.44
N CYS A 172 -0.04 6.87 3.46
CA CYS A 172 0.91 5.84 3.85
C CYS A 172 0.55 4.50 3.18
N ASN A 173 1.57 3.80 2.70
CA ASN A 173 1.47 2.38 2.38
C ASN A 173 2.39 1.59 3.34
N PRO A 174 1.86 1.11 4.47
CA PRO A 174 2.65 0.57 5.56
C PRO A 174 3.38 -0.73 5.17
N PRO A 175 4.48 -1.08 5.86
CA PRO A 175 5.09 -2.40 5.75
C PRO A 175 4.08 -3.49 6.10
N PHE A 176 4.05 -4.56 5.32
CA PHE A 176 2.99 -5.56 5.43
C PHE A 176 3.21 -6.62 6.50
N TYR A 177 4.47 -6.90 6.85
CA TYR A 177 4.85 -8.05 7.64
C TYR A 177 5.47 -7.63 8.98
N GLU A 178 5.38 -8.49 9.97
CA GLU A 178 6.04 -8.29 11.25
C GLU A 178 7.52 -8.68 11.21
N ASN A 179 7.85 -9.71 10.44
CA ASN A 179 9.19 -10.25 10.33
C ASN A 179 9.35 -11.10 9.05
N GLU A 180 10.58 -11.54 8.78
CA GLU A 180 10.91 -12.35 7.59
C GLU A 180 10.18 -13.70 7.57
N LYS A 181 9.97 -14.32 8.73
CA LYS A 181 9.24 -15.59 8.81
C LYS A 181 7.80 -15.41 8.31
N GLU A 182 7.11 -14.38 8.81
CA GLU A 182 5.75 -14.08 8.36
C GLU A 182 5.71 -13.78 6.85
N LYS A 183 6.71 -13.08 6.30
CA LYS A 183 6.84 -12.89 4.85
C LYS A 183 6.88 -14.23 4.12
N LYS A 184 7.82 -15.12 4.48
CA LYS A 184 8.01 -16.43 3.83
C LYS A 184 6.74 -17.29 3.89
N ASP A 185 6.14 -17.42 5.07
CA ASP A 185 4.90 -18.19 5.26
C ASP A 185 3.78 -17.70 4.34
N ARG A 186 3.70 -16.37 4.13
CA ARG A 186 2.69 -15.74 3.29
C ARG A 186 2.99 -15.86 1.80
N GLU A 187 4.24 -15.81 1.39
CA GLU A 187 4.64 -16.03 0.00
C GLU A 187 4.32 -17.45 -0.44
N ILE A 188 4.58 -18.43 0.42
CA ILE A 188 4.21 -19.85 0.23
C ILE A 188 2.69 -19.98 0.10
N ALA A 189 1.93 -19.43 1.06
CA ALA A 189 0.47 -19.53 1.07
C ALA A 189 -0.18 -18.88 -0.17
N ASN A 190 0.36 -17.77 -0.66
CA ASN A 190 -0.20 -17.04 -1.80
C ASN A 190 0.41 -17.43 -3.15
N ARG A 191 1.45 -18.26 -3.17
CA ARG A 191 2.23 -18.64 -4.36
C ARG A 191 2.70 -17.42 -5.16
N ARG A 192 3.15 -16.38 -4.44
CA ARG A 192 3.58 -15.10 -5.01
C ARG A 192 4.80 -14.60 -4.25
N ALA A 193 5.82 -14.23 -5.01
CA ALA A 193 6.95 -13.48 -4.47
C ALA A 193 6.53 -12.02 -4.22
N THR A 194 7.11 -11.42 -3.19
CA THR A 194 6.98 -10.00 -2.87
C THR A 194 8.34 -9.36 -3.07
N SER A 195 8.39 -8.33 -3.92
CA SER A 195 9.59 -7.53 -4.11
C SER A 195 9.78 -6.54 -2.96
N GLY A 196 11.03 -6.11 -2.77
CA GLY A 196 11.42 -5.12 -1.79
C GLY A 196 12.34 -5.67 -0.71
N ALA A 197 13.21 -4.79 -0.21
CA ALA A 197 14.11 -5.12 0.87
C ALA A 197 13.31 -5.40 2.15
N LEU A 198 13.83 -6.30 2.99
CA LEU A 198 13.12 -6.74 4.19
C LEU A 198 12.67 -5.56 5.08
N PHE A 199 13.52 -4.54 5.24
CA PHE A 199 13.23 -3.35 6.05
C PHE A 199 12.13 -2.45 5.48
N GLU A 200 11.80 -2.55 4.18
CA GLU A 200 10.68 -1.81 3.58
C GLU A 200 9.34 -2.50 3.81
N ILE A 201 9.37 -3.82 3.94
CA ILE A 201 8.18 -4.68 3.99
C ILE A 201 7.90 -5.22 5.39
N THR A 202 8.84 -5.11 6.33
CA THR A 202 8.65 -5.51 7.74
C THR A 202 8.63 -4.33 8.71
N THR A 203 7.88 -4.48 9.80
CA THR A 203 7.87 -3.54 10.92
C THR A 203 7.32 -4.21 12.17
N LYS A 204 7.67 -3.73 13.36
CA LYS A 204 7.15 -4.24 14.64
C LYS A 204 5.62 -4.22 14.66
N GLY A 205 5.00 -5.38 14.92
CA GLY A 205 3.54 -5.58 14.92
C GLY A 205 2.90 -5.62 13.52
N GLY A 206 3.72 -5.66 12.47
CA GLY A 206 3.31 -5.65 11.07
C GLY A 206 2.49 -4.42 10.68
N GLU A 207 1.75 -4.53 9.58
CA GLU A 207 0.86 -3.48 9.06
C GLU A 207 -0.03 -2.87 10.15
N LYS A 208 -0.65 -3.73 10.98
CA LYS A 208 -1.54 -3.29 12.05
C LYS A 208 -0.79 -2.46 13.09
N GLY A 209 0.39 -2.92 13.52
CA GLY A 209 1.23 -2.21 14.49
C GLY A 209 1.68 -0.84 13.96
N PHE A 210 2.06 -0.76 12.70
CA PHE A 210 2.43 0.50 12.05
C PHE A 210 1.28 1.51 12.03
N ILE A 211 0.09 1.07 11.59
CA ILE A 211 -1.08 1.95 11.54
C ILE A 211 -1.52 2.36 12.96
N PHE A 212 -1.37 1.49 13.96
CA PHE A 212 -1.66 1.88 15.36
C PHE A 212 -0.74 3.01 15.83
N ARG A 213 0.57 2.95 15.52
CA ARG A 213 1.48 4.06 15.83
C ARG A 213 1.09 5.35 15.12
N MET A 214 0.71 5.28 13.84
CA MET A 214 0.19 6.46 13.12
C MET A 214 -1.02 7.07 13.83
N ILE A 215 -1.96 6.23 14.25
CA ILE A 215 -3.16 6.68 14.97
C ILE A 215 -2.78 7.32 16.32
N ASP A 216 -1.91 6.66 17.07
CA ASP A 216 -1.51 7.12 18.40
C ASP A 216 -0.75 8.46 18.33
N GLU A 217 0.17 8.61 17.37
CA GLU A 217 0.88 9.88 17.15
C GLU A 217 -0.02 10.98 16.59
N SER A 218 -1.05 10.64 15.81
CA SER A 218 -1.99 11.64 15.27
C SER A 218 -2.72 12.42 16.38
N ILE A 219 -2.86 11.85 17.58
CA ILE A 219 -3.45 12.54 18.74
C ILE A 219 -2.55 13.68 19.25
N LEU A 220 -1.24 13.59 19.02
CA LEU A 220 -0.28 14.59 19.47
C LEU A 220 -0.24 15.79 18.54
N ILE A 221 -0.49 15.58 17.25
CA ILE A 221 -0.40 16.61 16.21
C ILE A 221 -1.76 17.10 15.69
N GLN A 222 -2.83 16.35 15.95
CA GLN A 222 -4.25 16.69 15.70
C GLN A 222 -4.48 17.53 14.44
N ASN A 223 -4.63 18.83 14.65
CA ASN A 223 -5.07 19.81 13.66
C ASN A 223 -3.97 20.21 12.67
N GLN A 224 -2.73 19.74 12.87
CA GLN A 224 -1.65 19.91 11.89
C GLN A 224 -1.90 19.12 10.60
N ILE A 225 -2.73 18.06 10.62
CA ILE A 225 -3.13 17.35 9.40
C ILE A 225 -4.65 17.23 9.34
N LYS A 226 -5.27 17.72 8.27
CA LYS A 226 -6.73 17.62 8.12
C LYS A 226 -7.19 16.17 7.95
N TRP A 227 -6.57 15.42 7.05
CA TRP A 227 -6.87 14.01 6.83
C TRP A 227 -5.64 13.14 7.05
N PHE A 228 -5.64 12.34 8.11
CA PHE A 228 -4.70 11.24 8.23
C PHE A 228 -5.18 10.06 7.40
N SER A 229 -4.30 9.35 6.70
CA SER A 229 -4.72 8.14 5.99
C SER A 229 -3.63 7.08 5.85
N SER A 230 -4.07 5.83 5.71
CA SER A 230 -3.20 4.70 5.38
C SER A 230 -3.93 3.70 4.50
N MET A 231 -3.22 3.13 3.53
CA MET A 231 -3.64 1.91 2.86
C MET A 231 -3.59 0.74 3.86
N VAL A 232 -4.47 -0.22 3.66
CA VAL A 232 -4.59 -1.45 4.44
C VAL A 232 -4.58 -2.62 3.46
N GLY A 233 -3.49 -3.37 3.45
CA GLY A 233 -3.26 -4.54 2.62
C GLY A 233 -4.10 -5.75 3.01
N ARG A 234 -4.45 -5.89 4.29
CA ARG A 234 -5.17 -7.06 4.81
C ARG A 234 -6.53 -6.70 5.37
N LYS A 235 -7.59 -7.38 4.91
CA LYS A 235 -8.96 -7.21 5.44
C LYS A 235 -9.03 -7.44 6.96
N SER A 236 -8.23 -8.39 7.47
CA SER A 236 -8.17 -8.72 8.90
C SER A 236 -7.62 -7.59 9.76
N SER A 237 -6.79 -6.70 9.21
CA SER A 237 -6.26 -5.53 9.93
C SER A 237 -7.33 -4.45 10.14
N LEU A 238 -8.32 -4.36 9.25
CA LEU A 238 -9.27 -3.25 9.21
C LEU A 238 -10.14 -3.15 10.49
N LYS A 239 -10.69 -4.27 10.97
CA LYS A 239 -11.57 -4.26 12.16
C LYS A 239 -10.83 -3.79 13.43
N PRO A 240 -9.62 -4.31 13.76
CA PRO A 240 -8.81 -3.76 14.84
C PRO A 240 -8.48 -2.27 14.70
N ILE A 241 -8.14 -1.81 13.49
CA ILE A 241 -7.82 -0.39 13.20
C ILE A 241 -9.03 0.50 13.47
N LEU A 242 -10.20 0.15 12.96
CA LEU A 242 -11.43 0.89 13.21
C LEU A 242 -11.79 0.92 14.69
N LYS A 243 -11.58 -0.20 15.40
CA LYS A 243 -11.77 -0.26 16.86
C LYS A 243 -10.85 0.73 17.58
N ARG A 244 -9.57 0.82 17.21
CA ARG A 244 -8.61 1.75 17.83
C ARG A 244 -9.00 3.20 17.59
N LEU A 245 -9.37 3.56 16.37
CA LEU A 245 -9.86 4.90 16.03
C LEU A 245 -11.09 5.29 16.87
N ASN A 246 -12.07 4.40 16.99
CA ASN A 246 -13.25 4.63 17.82
C ASN A 246 -12.91 4.78 19.31
N GLN A 247 -11.98 3.98 19.84
CA GLN A 247 -11.53 4.08 21.24
C GLN A 247 -10.87 5.43 21.56
N LEU A 248 -10.31 6.09 20.55
CA LEU A 248 -9.64 7.38 20.67
C LEU A 248 -10.55 8.55 20.31
N ASN A 249 -11.85 8.29 20.06
CA ASN A 249 -12.87 9.29 19.77
C ASN A 249 -12.47 10.27 18.64
N VAL A 250 -11.83 9.78 17.57
CA VAL A 250 -11.56 10.62 16.40
C VAL A 250 -12.88 11.09 15.78
N THR A 251 -12.92 12.34 15.33
CA THR A 251 -14.15 13.02 14.88
C THR A 251 -14.72 12.40 13.61
N GLN A 252 -13.87 12.07 12.64
CA GLN A 252 -14.28 11.50 11.36
C GLN A 252 -13.49 10.24 11.04
N ILE A 253 -14.17 9.24 10.47
CA ILE A 253 -13.54 8.02 9.92
C ILE A 253 -14.14 7.73 8.56
N LYS A 254 -13.29 7.63 7.54
CA LYS A 254 -13.65 7.20 6.17
C LYS A 254 -12.88 5.94 5.80
N ARG A 255 -13.46 5.14 4.90
CA ARG A 255 -12.91 3.84 4.47
C ARG A 255 -12.88 3.79 2.96
N GLY A 256 -11.79 3.26 2.40
CA GLY A 256 -11.62 3.05 0.96
C GLY A 256 -11.50 1.56 0.62
N ARG A 257 -11.84 1.20 -0.62
CA ARG A 257 -11.64 -0.14 -1.19
C ARG A 257 -11.11 -0.02 -2.61
N PHE A 258 -9.86 -0.41 -2.82
CA PHE A 258 -9.19 -0.28 -4.11
C PHE A 258 -9.16 -1.61 -4.83
N PHE A 259 -9.67 -1.64 -6.06
CA PHE A 259 -9.72 -2.84 -6.88
C PHE A 259 -8.70 -2.75 -8.02
N GLN A 260 -7.90 -3.79 -8.18
CA GLN A 260 -6.96 -3.96 -9.28
C GLN A 260 -6.99 -5.42 -9.75
N GLY A 261 -7.80 -5.68 -10.78
CA GLY A 261 -8.09 -7.05 -11.21
C GLY A 261 -8.64 -7.89 -10.06
N LYS A 262 -7.90 -8.93 -9.66
CA LYS A 262 -8.25 -9.82 -8.53
C LYS A 262 -7.78 -9.29 -7.17
N ILE A 263 -6.85 -8.33 -7.16
CA ILE A 263 -6.27 -7.79 -5.92
C ILE A 263 -7.19 -6.70 -5.38
N VAL A 264 -7.49 -6.81 -4.08
CA VAL A 264 -8.21 -5.77 -3.33
C VAL A 264 -7.29 -5.24 -2.25
N ARG A 265 -7.30 -3.92 -2.08
CA ARG A 265 -6.73 -3.20 -0.94
C ARG A 265 -7.84 -2.42 -0.27
N TRP A 266 -7.68 -2.13 1.01
CA TRP A 266 -8.54 -1.23 1.76
C TRP A 266 -7.75 0.04 2.05
N ALA A 267 -8.43 1.07 2.51
CA ALA A 267 -7.81 2.24 3.10
C ALA A 267 -8.66 2.72 4.27
N VAL A 268 -8.02 3.43 5.18
CA VAL A 268 -8.68 4.16 6.26
C VAL A 268 -8.18 5.59 6.24
N ALA A 269 -9.08 6.53 6.48
CA ALA A 269 -8.73 7.92 6.75
C ALA A 269 -9.47 8.39 8.00
N TRP A 270 -8.84 9.25 8.78
CA TRP A 270 -9.44 9.84 9.96
C TRP A 270 -9.08 11.31 10.10
N SER A 271 -9.91 12.05 10.82
CA SER A 271 -9.73 13.48 11.08
C SER A 271 -10.20 13.83 12.48
N PHE A 272 -9.57 14.86 13.06
CA PHE A 272 -10.02 15.53 14.28
C PHE A 272 -10.94 16.73 13.98
N PHE A 273 -11.05 17.13 12.71
CA PHE A 273 -11.95 18.19 12.27
C PHE A 273 -13.38 17.67 12.07
N ASP A 274 -14.35 18.54 12.27
CA ASP A 274 -15.73 18.29 11.89
C ASP A 274 -15.93 18.35 10.38
N GLU A 275 -17.00 17.72 9.88
CA GLU A 275 -17.32 17.69 8.45
C GLU A 275 -17.48 19.09 7.82
N LYS A 276 -17.92 20.08 8.61
CA LYS A 276 -18.03 21.48 8.18
C LYS A 276 -16.66 22.10 7.91
N ASP A 277 -15.68 21.84 8.77
CA ASP A 277 -14.33 22.40 8.63
C ASP A 277 -13.55 21.73 7.51
N LEU A 278 -13.87 20.46 7.21
CA LEU A 278 -13.31 19.72 6.08
C LEU A 278 -13.92 20.15 4.73
N SER A 279 -15.17 20.61 4.73
CA SER A 279 -15.88 21.02 3.51
C SER A 279 -15.69 22.49 3.11
N ASN A 280 -15.09 23.32 3.96
CA ASN A 280 -14.83 24.74 3.65
C ASN A 280 -13.83 24.97 2.50
N ASN A 281 -13.10 23.94 2.06
CA ASN A 281 -12.29 24.00 0.84
C ASN A 281 -13.12 23.87 -0.45
N LEU A 282 -14.36 23.35 -0.37
CA LEU A 282 -15.26 23.21 -1.52
C LEU A 282 -16.02 24.53 -1.73
N SER A 283 -15.36 25.52 -2.33
CA SER A 283 -16.06 26.71 -2.80
C SER A 283 -17.17 26.29 -3.79
N ARG A 284 -18.40 26.67 -3.46
CA ARG A 284 -19.64 26.77 -4.27
C ARG A 284 -19.63 26.25 -5.74
N SER A 285 -19.19 25.02 -6.02
CA SER A 285 -19.44 24.37 -7.30
C SER A 285 -20.91 23.90 -7.32
N LYS A 286 -21.81 24.80 -7.72
CA LYS A 286 -23.21 24.48 -7.99
C LYS A 286 -23.28 23.32 -9.01
N LYS A 287 -23.98 22.25 -8.62
CA LYS A 287 -24.45 21.12 -9.46
C LYS A 287 -23.38 20.19 -10.05
N ARG A 288 -22.84 19.29 -9.22
CA ARG A 288 -22.62 17.87 -9.61
C ARG A 288 -23.06 16.94 -8.48
N LYS A 289 -24.38 16.86 -8.27
CA LYS A 289 -25.00 15.81 -7.46
C LYS A 289 -25.60 14.78 -8.43
N LYS A 290 -25.13 13.53 -8.31
CA LYS A 290 -25.49 12.27 -9.00
C LYS A 290 -24.34 11.74 -9.87
N ASP A 291 -23.46 11.00 -9.19
CA ASP A 291 -22.85 9.71 -9.61
C ASP A 291 -21.65 9.40 -8.68
N PHE A 292 -21.88 9.49 -7.36
CA PHE A 292 -20.92 9.07 -6.35
C PHE A 292 -21.11 7.57 -6.11
N ASP A 293 -20.11 6.76 -6.49
CA ASP A 293 -20.12 5.31 -6.33
C ASP A 293 -20.18 4.93 -4.84
N SER A 294 -21.28 4.27 -4.42
CA SER A 294 -21.52 3.80 -3.05
C SER A 294 -20.48 2.80 -2.53
N HIS A 295 -19.63 2.26 -3.41
CA HIS A 295 -18.55 1.34 -3.05
C HIS A 295 -17.41 1.99 -2.24
N TYR A 296 -17.30 3.32 -2.25
CA TYR A 296 -16.21 4.06 -1.62
C TYR A 296 -16.62 4.84 -0.36
N LEU A 297 -17.92 4.96 -0.06
CA LEU A 297 -18.43 5.67 1.12
C LEU A 297 -19.81 5.10 1.56
N ASN A 298 -19.82 4.19 2.53
CA ASN A 298 -20.81 4.06 3.63
C ASN A 298 -20.93 2.62 4.17
N GLU A 299 -20.36 2.39 5.35
CA GLU A 299 -20.81 1.38 6.33
C GLU A 299 -20.69 1.99 7.74
N ASN A 300 -21.28 3.18 7.95
CA ASN A 300 -21.53 3.76 9.27
C ASN A 300 -23.05 3.99 9.39
N ASN A 301 -23.79 2.92 9.66
CA ASN A 301 -25.17 2.98 10.16
C ASN A 301 -25.42 1.73 11.00
N LEU A 302 -24.82 1.70 12.20
CA LEU A 302 -25.27 0.99 13.40
C LEU A 302 -24.20 1.21 14.48
N GLY A 303 -24.38 2.17 15.40
CA GLY A 303 -23.48 2.29 16.55
C GLY A 303 -23.60 3.55 17.41
N ASN A 304 -23.99 4.71 16.86
CA ASN A 304 -23.95 5.98 17.61
C ASN A 304 -25.34 6.46 18.04
N GLN A 305 -26.05 5.65 18.84
CA GLN A 305 -27.27 6.11 19.53
C GLN A 305 -27.41 5.64 20.98
N LEU A 306 -26.38 5.05 21.59
CA LEU A 306 -26.39 4.68 23.00
C LEU A 306 -25.05 5.03 23.64
N GLY A 307 -24.94 6.25 24.15
CA GLY A 307 -23.77 6.71 24.89
C GLY A 307 -23.51 8.19 24.73
N ASN A 308 -24.48 9.04 25.10
CA ASN A 308 -24.24 10.46 25.43
C ASN A 308 -25.45 11.09 26.14
N GLU A 309 -26.03 10.36 27.09
CA GLU A 309 -26.91 10.91 28.13
C GLU A 309 -26.39 10.39 29.47
N ASN A 310 -25.39 11.07 30.02
CA ASN A 310 -25.06 11.15 31.45
C ASN A 310 -23.62 11.61 31.61
N GLN A 311 -23.40 12.93 31.61
CA GLN A 311 -22.35 13.62 32.38
C GLN A 311 -22.44 15.12 32.09
N ASN A 312 -23.33 15.82 32.80
CA ASN A 312 -23.18 17.24 33.14
C ASN A 312 -24.29 17.68 34.09
N GLN A 313 -24.30 17.13 35.30
CA GLN A 313 -24.93 17.74 36.47
C GLN A 313 -24.12 17.32 37.70
N ASN A 314 -23.32 18.25 38.23
CA ASN A 314 -22.93 18.41 39.64
C ASN A 314 -21.56 19.07 39.78
N GLN A 315 -21.54 20.39 39.82
CA GLN A 315 -20.61 21.15 40.65
C GLN A 315 -21.13 22.59 40.75
N ASN A 316 -21.93 22.85 41.78
CA ASN A 316 -22.17 24.15 42.39
C ASN A 316 -23.09 23.95 43.60
N GLN A 317 -22.52 24.01 44.81
CA GLN A 317 -23.14 24.40 46.10
C GLN A 317 -22.43 23.67 47.23
N LEU A 318 -21.69 24.41 48.05
CA LEU A 318 -21.57 24.25 49.50
C LEU A 318 -20.57 25.30 50.01
N GLU A 319 -21.09 26.38 50.60
CA GLU A 319 -20.74 26.85 51.95
C GLU A 319 -21.34 28.25 52.19
N ASN A 320 -22.38 28.28 53.02
CA ASN A 320 -22.85 29.45 53.74
C ASN A 320 -23.40 28.94 55.07
N GLU A 321 -22.83 29.40 56.18
CA GLU A 321 -23.50 29.87 57.41
C GLU A 321 -22.51 29.94 58.59
N ASN A 322 -22.18 31.16 59.04
CA ASN A 322 -22.47 31.61 60.41
C ASN A 322 -22.02 33.06 60.71
N GLN A 323 -23.03 33.93 60.84
CA GLN A 323 -23.27 34.88 61.94
C GLN A 323 -22.24 35.97 62.31
N ASN A 324 -22.57 37.24 62.05
CA ASN A 324 -23.13 38.20 63.04
C ASN A 324 -22.98 39.67 62.58
N GLU A 325 -24.09 40.36 62.38
CA GLU A 325 -24.19 41.83 62.45
C GLU A 325 -25.26 42.20 63.48
N ASN A 326 -24.98 43.20 64.32
CA ASN A 326 -26.00 44.14 64.77
C ASN A 326 -25.41 45.50 65.15
N GLN A 327 -26.10 46.52 64.68
CA GLN A 327 -25.75 47.94 64.62
C GLN A 327 -26.18 48.72 65.88
N LEU A 328 -25.48 49.83 66.16
CA LEU A 328 -25.87 50.99 66.98
C LEU A 328 -24.90 52.13 66.57
N GLY A 329 -25.24 53.36 66.20
CA GLY A 329 -26.47 54.13 66.14
C GLY A 329 -26.10 55.63 66.14
N ASN A 330 -26.42 56.33 65.04
CA ASN A 330 -26.69 57.77 64.88
C ASN A 330 -25.65 58.88 65.19
N ASN A 331 -25.32 59.61 64.11
CA ASN A 331 -25.39 61.07 63.90
C ASN A 331 -25.17 62.03 65.08
N LEU A 332 -24.20 62.95 64.91
CA LEU A 332 -24.44 64.41 64.80
C LEU A 332 -23.10 65.14 64.63
N GLY A 333 -22.94 65.81 63.49
CA GLY A 333 -21.83 66.72 63.22
C GLY A 333 -22.33 68.15 63.09
N ASN A 334 -21.50 69.06 63.61
CA ASN A 334 -21.40 70.50 63.36
C ASN A 334 -22.37 71.44 64.06
N GLU A 335 -21.82 72.27 64.96
CA GLU A 335 -21.76 73.72 64.74
C GLU A 335 -20.81 74.48 65.70
N ASN A 336 -20.19 75.52 65.15
CA ASN A 336 -19.76 76.80 65.76
C ASN A 336 -18.45 76.92 66.57
N GLN A 337 -17.43 77.42 65.86
CA GLN A 337 -16.63 78.63 66.12
C GLN A 337 -16.74 79.31 67.50
N LEU A 338 -15.59 79.50 68.16
CA LEU A 338 -14.97 80.79 68.57
C LEU A 338 -14.21 80.67 69.91
N GLY A 339 -12.96 81.13 69.89
CA GLY A 339 -12.48 82.05 70.92
C GLY A 339 -11.52 81.47 71.97
N ASN A 340 -10.27 81.90 71.83
CA ASN A 340 -9.31 82.19 72.90
C ASN A 340 -8.72 81.02 73.69
N GLU A 341 -7.49 80.64 73.30
CA GLU A 341 -6.36 80.63 74.24
C GLU A 341 -5.03 80.76 73.47
N ASN A 342 -4.82 81.97 72.93
CA ASN A 342 -3.50 82.44 72.52
C ASN A 342 -2.76 82.93 73.77
N GLN A 343 -1.93 82.07 74.37
CA GLN A 343 -0.69 82.47 75.09
C GLN A 343 0.16 81.30 75.63
N LEU A 344 -0.04 80.05 75.16
CA LEU A 344 0.90 78.95 75.39
C LEU A 344 1.64 78.44 74.14
N GLY A 345 1.30 78.92 72.94
CA GLY A 345 1.86 78.42 71.68
C GLY A 345 3.23 78.98 71.27
N ASN A 346 3.69 80.08 71.86
CA ASN A 346 4.88 80.79 71.34
C ASN A 346 6.24 80.30 71.86
N ASN A 347 6.29 79.36 72.80
CA ASN A 347 7.57 78.75 73.24
C ASN A 347 7.76 77.29 72.81
N LEU A 348 6.75 76.64 72.24
CA LEU A 348 6.85 75.25 71.74
C LEU A 348 7.12 75.17 70.23
N GLY A 349 6.76 76.20 69.45
CA GLY A 349 6.96 76.23 68.00
C GLY A 349 8.41 76.40 67.53
N ASN A 350 9.29 77.00 68.35
CA ASN A 350 10.68 77.27 67.95
C ASN A 350 11.63 76.08 68.18
N ASN A 351 11.28 75.09 69.01
CA ASN A 351 12.11 73.89 69.20
C ASN A 351 11.78 72.76 68.20
N LEU A 352 10.51 72.65 67.75
CA LEU A 352 10.11 71.64 66.76
C LEU A 352 10.51 71.98 65.31
N GLY A 353 10.81 73.25 65.01
CA GLY A 353 11.30 73.68 63.70
C GLY A 353 12.75 73.29 63.41
N ASN A 354 13.61 73.28 64.43
CA ASN A 354 15.03 72.97 64.27
C ASN A 354 15.31 71.46 64.18
N GLU A 355 14.56 70.62 64.90
CA GLU A 355 14.69 69.15 64.79
C GLU A 355 14.25 68.62 63.42
N ASN A 356 13.22 69.22 62.79
CA ASN A 356 12.78 68.84 61.45
C ASN A 356 13.71 69.30 60.32
N GLN A 357 14.49 70.37 60.50
CA GLN A 357 15.50 70.78 59.53
C GLN A 357 16.77 69.93 59.64
N LEU A 358 17.18 69.57 60.87
CA LEU A 358 18.33 68.70 61.09
C LEU A 358 18.05 67.26 60.62
N GLY A 359 16.85 66.73 60.88
CA GLY A 359 16.41 65.42 60.43
C GLY A 359 16.33 65.31 58.90
N ASN A 360 15.85 66.35 58.21
CA ASN A 360 15.78 66.38 56.74
C ASN A 360 17.16 66.57 56.08
N GLN A 361 18.07 67.36 56.67
CA GLN A 361 19.43 67.50 56.14
C GLN A 361 20.27 66.25 56.36
N LEU A 362 20.18 65.61 57.53
CA LEU A 362 20.87 64.35 57.81
C LEU A 362 20.29 63.20 56.96
N GLY A 363 18.97 63.11 56.83
CA GLY A 363 18.31 62.10 56.00
C GLY A 363 18.66 62.22 54.52
N ASN A 364 18.71 63.44 53.97
CA ASN A 364 19.07 63.66 52.57
C ASN A 364 20.56 63.44 52.29
N ASN A 365 21.46 63.83 53.19
CA ASN A 365 22.91 63.63 52.97
C ASN A 365 23.31 62.16 53.15
N LEU A 366 22.85 61.49 54.20
CA LEU A 366 23.15 60.05 54.42
C LEU A 366 22.43 59.14 53.41
N GLY A 367 21.22 59.51 52.99
CA GLY A 367 20.48 58.77 51.95
C GLY A 367 21.15 58.88 50.58
N ASN A 368 21.53 60.08 50.16
CA ASN A 368 22.14 60.31 48.85
C ASN A 368 23.58 59.81 48.76
N GLU A 369 24.40 59.93 49.81
CA GLU A 369 25.77 59.38 49.80
C GLU A 369 25.77 57.85 49.78
N ASN A 370 24.94 57.19 50.60
CA ASN A 370 24.86 55.73 50.58
C ASN A 370 24.23 55.19 49.29
N GLN A 371 23.22 55.86 48.73
CA GLN A 371 22.66 55.44 47.44
C GLN A 371 23.66 55.63 46.30
N ASN A 372 24.38 56.75 46.23
CA ASN A 372 25.35 56.98 45.16
C ASN A 372 26.59 56.09 45.30
N GLN A 373 27.09 55.84 46.52
CA GLN A 373 28.23 54.93 46.71
C GLN A 373 27.85 53.48 46.39
N ASN A 374 26.67 53.01 46.83
CA ASN A 374 26.23 51.66 46.51
C ASN A 374 25.88 51.50 45.03
N GLN A 375 25.24 52.48 44.39
CA GLN A 375 24.94 52.42 42.95
C GLN A 375 26.21 52.45 42.10
N ASN A 376 27.22 53.25 42.47
CA ASN A 376 28.49 53.29 41.74
C ASN A 376 29.31 52.01 41.95
N GLN A 377 29.32 51.42 43.15
CA GLN A 377 29.99 50.13 43.38
C GLN A 377 29.30 48.98 42.66
N LEU A 378 27.96 48.91 42.71
CA LEU A 378 27.18 47.88 42.01
C LEU A 378 27.26 48.05 40.48
N GLY A 379 27.29 49.30 40.00
CA GLY A 379 27.50 49.63 38.58
C GLY A 379 28.88 49.20 38.07
N ASN A 380 29.94 49.48 38.84
CA ASN A 380 31.30 49.06 38.48
C ASN A 380 31.49 47.53 38.56
N GLN A 381 30.87 46.86 39.54
CA GLN A 381 30.88 45.39 39.60
C GLN A 381 30.16 44.77 38.41
N ASN A 382 28.99 45.29 38.03
CA ASN A 382 28.24 44.80 36.87
C ASN A 382 28.98 45.06 35.54
N GLN A 383 29.68 46.20 35.40
CA GLN A 383 30.50 46.47 34.21
C GLN A 383 31.69 45.52 34.09
N ASN A 384 32.40 45.25 35.20
CA ASN A 384 33.50 44.29 35.21
C ASN A 384 33.01 42.86 34.94
N GLN A 385 31.85 42.49 35.49
CA GLN A 385 31.25 41.16 35.26
C GLN A 385 30.84 40.97 33.80
N ASN A 386 30.22 41.99 33.18
CA ASN A 386 29.87 41.98 31.75
C ASN A 386 31.11 41.96 30.84
N GLN A 387 32.19 42.67 31.21
CA GLN A 387 33.45 42.59 30.46
C GLN A 387 34.07 41.19 30.54
N LEU A 388 34.12 40.58 31.73
CA LEU A 388 34.61 39.22 31.91
C LEU A 388 33.75 38.18 31.16
N GLU A 389 32.42 38.34 31.15
CA GLU A 389 31.52 37.47 30.40
C GLU A 389 31.71 37.59 28.89
N ASN A 390 31.87 38.81 28.37
CA ASN A 390 32.11 39.03 26.95
C ASN A 390 33.50 38.52 26.51
N GLU A 391 34.53 38.68 27.33
CA GLU A 391 35.87 38.13 27.04
C GLU A 391 35.86 36.60 27.08
N ASN A 392 35.21 35.98 28.06
CA ASN A 392 35.07 34.53 28.15
C ASN A 392 34.22 33.95 27.01
N GLN A 393 33.13 34.63 26.62
CA GLN A 393 32.30 34.21 25.48
C GLN A 393 33.07 34.30 24.17
N ASN A 394 33.80 35.39 23.92
CA ASN A 394 34.59 35.54 22.70
C ASN A 394 35.77 34.57 22.63
N GLN A 395 36.45 34.30 23.74
CA GLN A 395 37.53 33.30 23.79
C GLN A 395 36.99 31.88 23.57
N ASN A 396 35.87 31.52 24.21
CA ASN A 396 35.25 30.21 24.02
C ASN A 396 34.70 30.02 22.60
N GLN A 397 34.06 31.05 22.01
CA GLN A 397 33.56 30.97 20.63
C GLN A 397 34.69 30.84 19.62
N ASN A 398 35.80 31.57 19.79
CA ASN A 398 36.95 31.48 18.89
C ASN A 398 37.70 30.13 19.03
N GLN A 399 37.85 29.61 20.25
CA GLN A 399 38.48 28.30 20.45
C GLN A 399 37.61 27.16 19.92
N LEU A 400 36.30 27.19 20.19
CA LEU A 400 35.36 26.17 19.71
C LEU A 400 35.19 26.25 18.18
N GLY A 401 35.18 27.45 17.61
CA GLY A 401 35.16 27.69 16.17
C GLY A 401 36.39 27.12 15.46
N ASN A 402 37.58 27.39 15.98
CA ASN A 402 38.84 26.86 15.42
C ASN A 402 38.96 25.34 15.58
N GLN A 403 38.53 24.78 16.72
CA GLN A 403 38.50 23.33 16.91
C GLN A 403 37.50 22.65 15.96
N ASN A 404 36.30 23.21 15.77
CA ASN A 404 35.30 22.68 14.84
C ASN A 404 35.76 22.80 13.38
N GLN A 405 36.44 23.89 13.00
CA GLN A 405 37.01 24.01 11.65
C GLN A 405 38.11 22.97 11.39
N ASN A 406 39.02 22.76 12.34
CA ASN A 406 40.05 21.72 12.21
C ASN A 406 39.48 20.30 12.23
N GLN A 407 38.45 20.03 13.03
CA GLN A 407 37.76 18.74 13.04
C GLN A 407 37.02 18.48 11.72
N ASN A 408 36.33 19.49 11.16
CA ASN A 408 35.65 19.36 9.87
C ASN A 408 36.63 19.16 8.71
N GLN A 409 37.79 19.85 8.71
CA GLN A 409 38.82 19.63 7.70
C GLN A 409 39.42 18.22 7.78
N ASN A 410 39.69 17.71 8.98
CA ASN A 410 40.19 16.35 9.18
C ASN A 410 39.14 15.28 8.83
N GLN A 411 37.87 15.51 9.16
CA GLN A 411 36.76 14.61 8.79
C GLN A 411 36.53 14.58 7.27
N ASN A 412 36.63 15.72 6.59
CA ASN A 412 36.52 15.79 5.13
C ASN A 412 37.68 15.09 4.43
N GLN A 413 38.92 15.21 4.95
CA GLN A 413 40.08 14.49 4.39
C GLN A 413 40.00 12.98 4.64
N LEU A 414 39.60 12.54 5.83
CA LEU A 414 39.36 11.11 6.10
C LEU A 414 38.19 10.56 5.27
N GLY A 415 37.11 11.32 5.10
CA GLY A 415 35.96 10.93 4.29
C GLY A 415 36.30 10.77 2.82
N ASN A 416 37.12 11.67 2.26
CA ASN A 416 37.59 11.57 0.88
C ASN A 416 38.54 10.38 0.66
N ASN A 417 39.42 10.08 1.62
CA ASN A 417 40.33 8.93 1.53
C ASN A 417 39.58 7.59 1.69
N LEU A 418 38.66 7.50 2.65
CA LEU A 418 37.79 6.32 2.83
C LEU A 418 36.81 6.12 1.66
N GLY A 419 36.34 7.21 1.04
CA GLY A 419 35.52 7.17 -0.17
C GLY A 419 36.27 6.62 -1.38
N ASN A 420 37.55 6.96 -1.54
CA ASN A 420 38.39 6.46 -2.61
C ASN A 420 38.77 4.97 -2.42
N GLU A 421 39.07 4.54 -1.19
CA GLU A 421 39.30 3.11 -0.90
C GLU A 421 38.03 2.26 -1.08
N ASN A 422 36.86 2.78 -0.69
CA ASN A 422 35.58 2.10 -0.92
C ASN A 422 35.19 2.04 -2.40
N ASN A 423 35.53 3.03 -3.22
CA ASN A 423 35.29 2.97 -4.66
C ASN A 423 36.16 1.91 -5.35
N LEU A 424 37.42 1.78 -4.94
CA LEU A 424 38.32 0.74 -5.48
C LEU A 424 37.90 -0.66 -4.99
N GLY A 425 37.52 -0.80 -3.71
CA GLY A 425 37.00 -2.05 -3.15
C GLY A 425 35.66 -2.47 -3.76
N ASN A 426 34.76 -1.52 -4.04
CA ASN A 426 33.49 -1.78 -4.71
C ASN A 426 33.67 -2.09 -6.20
N GLN A 427 34.61 -1.47 -6.92
CA GLN A 427 34.91 -1.82 -8.31
C GLN A 427 35.51 -3.23 -8.40
N LEU A 428 36.54 -3.54 -7.60
CA LEU A 428 37.16 -4.86 -7.57
C LEU A 428 36.20 -5.94 -7.05
N GLY A 429 35.35 -5.60 -6.08
CA GLY A 429 34.32 -6.48 -5.55
C GLY A 429 33.21 -6.77 -6.55
N ASN A 430 32.72 -5.74 -7.26
CA ASN A 430 31.68 -5.90 -8.28
C ASN A 430 32.19 -6.60 -9.53
N GLU A 431 33.42 -6.35 -9.97
CA GLU A 431 34.01 -7.06 -11.11
C GLU A 431 34.25 -8.54 -10.78
N ASN A 432 34.81 -8.86 -9.61
CA ASN A 432 35.00 -10.25 -9.19
C ASN A 432 33.69 -10.98 -8.88
N GLN A 433 32.70 -10.31 -8.26
CA GLN A 433 31.38 -10.92 -8.02
C GLN A 433 30.63 -11.12 -9.33
N ASN A 434 30.62 -10.16 -10.24
CA ASN A 434 29.94 -10.33 -11.52
C ASN A 434 30.61 -11.39 -12.40
N GLN A 435 31.95 -11.47 -12.43
CA GLN A 435 32.64 -12.53 -13.18
C GLN A 435 32.41 -13.92 -12.57
N ASN A 436 32.52 -14.07 -11.25
CA ASN A 436 32.30 -15.36 -10.60
C ASN A 436 30.82 -15.78 -10.58
N GLN A 437 29.87 -14.87 -10.34
CA GLN A 437 28.44 -15.21 -10.39
C GLN A 437 27.97 -15.51 -11.81
N ASN A 438 28.46 -14.81 -12.83
CA ASN A 438 28.08 -15.09 -14.21
C ASN A 438 28.72 -16.39 -14.73
N GLN A 439 29.96 -16.72 -14.34
CA GLN A 439 30.57 -17.98 -14.77
C GLN A 439 29.99 -19.18 -14.01
N LEU A 440 29.99 -19.14 -12.67
CA LEU A 440 29.53 -20.27 -11.86
C LEU A 440 28.00 -20.44 -11.91
N GLY A 441 27.25 -19.33 -12.01
CA GLY A 441 25.80 -19.34 -12.12
C GLY A 441 25.33 -19.89 -13.47
N ASN A 442 25.90 -19.42 -14.58
CA ASN A 442 25.53 -19.91 -15.91
C ASN A 442 25.93 -21.38 -16.10
N GLN A 443 27.12 -21.81 -15.62
CA GLN A 443 27.52 -23.22 -15.71
C GLN A 443 26.62 -24.13 -14.86
N ASN A 444 26.43 -23.81 -13.58
CA ASN A 444 25.60 -24.65 -12.70
C ASN A 444 24.12 -24.64 -13.08
N GLN A 445 23.60 -23.54 -13.64
CA GLN A 445 22.21 -23.47 -14.05
C GLN A 445 21.97 -24.20 -15.39
N LEU A 446 22.86 -24.05 -16.38
CA LEU A 446 22.77 -24.81 -17.63
C LEU A 446 22.98 -26.32 -17.40
N GLU A 447 23.89 -26.71 -16.50
CA GLU A 447 24.17 -28.12 -16.23
C GLU A 447 23.07 -28.78 -15.37
N ASN A 448 22.52 -28.08 -14.36
CA ASN A 448 21.39 -28.60 -13.58
C ASN A 448 20.06 -28.58 -14.34
N GLU A 449 19.77 -27.55 -15.14
CA GLU A 449 18.52 -27.50 -15.91
C GLU A 449 18.53 -28.54 -17.03
N ASN A 450 19.64 -28.71 -17.78
CA ASN A 450 19.72 -29.74 -18.80
C ASN A 450 19.72 -31.15 -18.22
N THR A 451 20.43 -31.40 -17.12
CA THR A 451 20.49 -32.75 -16.53
C THR A 451 19.17 -33.13 -15.87
N ASN A 452 18.55 -32.23 -15.09
CA ASN A 452 17.27 -32.51 -14.43
C ASN A 452 16.09 -32.52 -15.40
N GLN A 453 16.08 -31.67 -16.46
CA GLN A 453 15.02 -31.75 -17.47
C GLN A 453 15.15 -33.01 -18.31
N ASN A 454 16.36 -33.36 -18.77
CA ASN A 454 16.53 -34.56 -19.59
C ASN A 454 16.29 -35.85 -18.80
N GLN A 455 16.74 -35.94 -17.53
CA GLN A 455 16.45 -37.11 -16.69
C GLN A 455 14.96 -37.20 -16.34
N ASN A 456 14.33 -36.12 -15.85
CA ASN A 456 12.91 -36.19 -15.49
C ASN A 456 11.99 -36.35 -16.69
N GLN A 457 12.31 -35.78 -17.86
CA GLN A 457 11.51 -36.01 -19.06
C GLN A 457 11.67 -37.43 -19.56
N ASN A 458 12.90 -37.94 -19.69
CA ASN A 458 13.12 -39.30 -20.19
C ASN A 458 12.57 -40.37 -19.23
N GLU A 459 12.76 -40.23 -17.92
CA GLU A 459 12.26 -41.21 -16.95
C GLU A 459 10.73 -41.20 -16.85
N ASN A 460 10.10 -40.02 -16.75
CA ASN A 460 8.63 -39.95 -16.67
C ASN A 460 7.97 -40.32 -17.99
N GLN A 461 8.55 -39.92 -19.13
CA GLN A 461 7.99 -40.26 -20.44
C GLN A 461 8.15 -41.76 -20.73
N ASN A 462 9.30 -42.35 -20.44
CA ASN A 462 9.50 -43.80 -20.60
C ASN A 462 8.64 -44.61 -19.62
N GLN A 463 8.42 -44.15 -18.38
CA GLN A 463 7.50 -44.81 -17.45
C GLN A 463 6.05 -44.70 -17.91
N LEU A 464 5.57 -43.50 -18.28
CA LEU A 464 4.20 -43.33 -18.76
C LEU A 464 3.94 -44.08 -20.06
N GLU A 465 4.91 -44.11 -20.97
CA GLU A 465 4.79 -44.80 -22.25
C GLU A 465 4.83 -46.32 -22.06
N ASN A 466 5.71 -46.83 -21.19
CA ASN A 466 5.74 -48.26 -20.86
C ASN A 466 4.50 -48.70 -20.08
N GLU A 467 4.02 -47.92 -19.10
CA GLU A 467 2.80 -48.27 -18.34
C GLU A 467 1.56 -48.20 -19.23
N ASN A 468 1.38 -47.13 -20.01
CA ASN A 468 0.22 -47.01 -20.89
C ASN A 468 0.24 -48.03 -22.03
N THR A 469 1.39 -48.29 -22.64
CA THR A 469 1.47 -49.24 -23.76
C THR A 469 1.33 -50.66 -23.24
N ASN A 470 2.06 -51.05 -22.19
CA ASN A 470 2.01 -52.42 -21.71
C ASN A 470 0.73 -52.76 -20.95
N GLN A 471 0.17 -51.86 -20.12
CA GLN A 471 -1.09 -52.15 -19.44
C GLN A 471 -2.28 -52.01 -20.38
N ASN A 472 -2.42 -50.89 -21.10
CA ASN A 472 -3.64 -50.68 -21.89
C ASN A 472 -3.67 -51.51 -23.18
N GLN A 473 -2.57 -51.64 -23.93
CA GLN A 473 -2.62 -52.45 -25.16
C GLN A 473 -2.61 -53.94 -24.85
N ASN A 474 -1.75 -54.42 -23.94
CA ASN A 474 -1.67 -55.86 -23.70
C ASN A 474 -2.80 -56.38 -22.80
N GLN A 475 -3.23 -55.67 -21.75
CA GLN A 475 -4.33 -56.19 -20.93
C GLN A 475 -5.67 -55.97 -21.62
N LEU A 476 -5.97 -54.75 -22.07
CA LEU A 476 -7.26 -54.45 -22.69
C LEU A 476 -7.39 -55.14 -24.06
N GLY A 477 -6.34 -55.10 -24.89
CA GLY A 477 -6.33 -55.72 -26.20
C GLY A 477 -6.42 -57.24 -26.15
N ASN A 478 -5.67 -57.90 -25.24
CA ASN A 478 -5.76 -59.35 -25.12
C ASN A 478 -7.05 -59.79 -24.40
N GLN A 479 -7.55 -59.04 -23.41
CA GLN A 479 -8.82 -59.40 -22.75
C GLN A 479 -9.99 -59.21 -23.71
N LEU A 480 -10.13 -58.04 -24.35
CA LEU A 480 -11.22 -57.79 -25.30
C LEU A 480 -11.08 -58.67 -26.53
N GLY A 481 -9.88 -58.77 -27.12
CA GLY A 481 -9.64 -59.57 -28.32
C GLY A 481 -9.91 -61.06 -28.09
N ASN A 482 -9.42 -61.63 -26.98
CA ASN A 482 -9.66 -63.04 -26.70
C ASN A 482 -11.09 -63.33 -26.22
N GLN A 483 -11.69 -62.46 -25.40
CA GLN A 483 -13.07 -62.68 -24.95
C GLN A 483 -14.04 -62.49 -26.10
N LEU A 484 -14.00 -61.35 -26.81
CA LEU A 484 -14.92 -61.09 -27.91
C LEU A 484 -14.64 -62.00 -29.10
N GLY A 485 -13.39 -62.19 -29.50
CA GLY A 485 -13.01 -63.02 -30.63
C GLY A 485 -13.39 -64.49 -30.44
N ASN A 486 -13.09 -65.06 -29.27
CA ASN A 486 -13.44 -66.46 -29.01
C ASN A 486 -14.92 -66.66 -28.70
N GLN A 487 -15.58 -65.73 -27.99
CA GLN A 487 -17.02 -65.88 -27.73
C GLN A 487 -17.84 -65.67 -29.00
N LEU A 488 -17.61 -64.60 -29.76
CA LEU A 488 -18.34 -64.35 -31.00
C LEU A 488 -17.99 -65.38 -32.07
N GLY A 489 -16.70 -65.70 -32.25
CA GLY A 489 -16.26 -66.68 -33.23
C GLY A 489 -16.84 -68.08 -32.98
N ASN A 490 -16.78 -68.55 -31.73
CA ASN A 490 -17.30 -69.88 -31.39
C ASN A 490 -18.84 -69.91 -31.34
N GLN A 491 -19.50 -68.88 -30.82
CA GLN A 491 -20.97 -68.86 -30.79
C GLN A 491 -21.56 -68.68 -32.18
N LEU A 492 -21.11 -67.69 -32.96
CA LEU A 492 -21.64 -67.46 -34.30
C LEU A 492 -21.22 -68.59 -35.24
N GLY A 493 -19.94 -68.95 -35.28
CA GLY A 493 -19.42 -69.96 -36.20
C GLY A 493 -20.06 -71.33 -35.99
N ASN A 494 -20.13 -71.79 -34.74
CA ASN A 494 -20.67 -73.12 -34.47
C ASN A 494 -22.20 -73.15 -34.46
N GLN A 495 -22.88 -72.14 -33.91
CA GLN A 495 -24.35 -72.17 -33.88
C GLN A 495 -24.97 -71.90 -35.25
N LEU A 496 -24.56 -70.83 -35.95
CA LEU A 496 -25.08 -70.56 -37.29
C LEU A 496 -24.58 -71.60 -38.29
N GLY A 497 -23.30 -71.97 -38.24
CA GLY A 497 -22.73 -72.95 -39.17
C GLY A 497 -23.42 -74.31 -39.09
N ASN A 498 -23.70 -74.80 -37.88
CA ASN A 498 -24.41 -76.07 -37.70
C ASN A 498 -25.90 -75.96 -38.06
N GLN A 499 -26.55 -74.83 -37.75
CA GLN A 499 -27.94 -74.60 -38.15
C GLN A 499 -28.11 -74.55 -39.68
N LEU A 500 -27.24 -73.80 -40.38
CA LEU A 500 -27.22 -73.72 -41.84
C LEU A 500 -26.92 -75.08 -42.49
N ARG A 501 -25.93 -75.82 -41.97
CA ARG A 501 -25.59 -77.15 -42.49
C ARG A 501 -26.75 -78.14 -42.34
N ASN A 502 -27.48 -78.09 -41.22
CA ASN A 502 -28.66 -78.94 -41.01
C ASN A 502 -29.84 -78.54 -41.90
N GLN A 503 -30.07 -77.25 -42.15
CA GLN A 503 -31.12 -76.79 -43.05
C GLN A 503 -30.83 -77.16 -44.51
N LEU A 504 -29.60 -76.90 -44.98
CA LEU A 504 -29.17 -77.25 -46.35
C LEU A 504 -29.10 -78.77 -46.58
N GLY A 505 -28.72 -79.54 -45.56
CA GLY A 505 -28.73 -81.01 -45.63
C GLY A 505 -30.14 -81.57 -45.82
N ASN A 506 -31.15 -80.96 -45.21
CA ASN A 506 -32.55 -81.34 -45.38
C ASN A 506 -33.11 -80.92 -46.76
N GLU A 507 -32.68 -79.77 -47.30
CA GLU A 507 -33.09 -79.34 -48.65
C GLU A 507 -32.54 -80.27 -49.74
N ASN A 508 -31.29 -80.75 -49.63
CA ASN A 508 -30.74 -81.72 -50.58
C ASN A 508 -31.47 -83.07 -50.56
N GLN A 509 -31.98 -83.50 -49.39
CA GLN A 509 -32.81 -84.71 -49.32
C GLN A 509 -34.17 -84.52 -49.98
N LEU A 510 -34.75 -83.31 -49.91
CA LEU A 510 -36.01 -82.98 -50.58
C LEU A 510 -35.81 -82.86 -52.10
N GLY A 511 -34.71 -82.24 -52.54
CA GLY A 511 -34.33 -82.12 -53.96
C GLY A 511 -34.12 -83.47 -54.63
N ASN A 512 -33.36 -84.37 -54.00
CA ASN A 512 -33.13 -85.73 -54.54
C ASN A 512 -34.43 -86.56 -54.63
N LYS A 513 -35.41 -86.31 -53.74
CA LYS A 513 -36.71 -86.98 -53.77
C LYS A 513 -37.56 -86.48 -54.94
N LEU A 514 -37.59 -85.16 -55.15
CA LEU A 514 -38.30 -84.52 -56.26
C LEU A 514 -37.67 -84.85 -57.62
N GLU A 515 -36.35 -84.95 -57.69
CA GLU A 515 -35.64 -85.30 -58.92
C GLU A 515 -35.89 -86.75 -59.35
N ASN A 516 -35.89 -87.70 -58.40
CA ASN A 516 -36.26 -89.08 -58.68
C ASN A 516 -37.74 -89.24 -59.10
N GLU A 517 -38.65 -88.46 -58.52
CA GLU A 517 -40.06 -88.46 -58.93
C GLU A 517 -40.24 -87.88 -60.35
N ASN A 518 -39.53 -86.80 -60.69
CA ASN A 518 -39.57 -86.20 -62.03
C ASN A 518 -38.90 -87.05 -63.12
N GLN A 519 -37.78 -87.73 -62.81
CA GLN A 519 -37.14 -88.64 -63.77
C GLN A 519 -38.04 -89.84 -64.11
N ASN A 520 -38.70 -90.41 -63.11
CA ASN A 520 -39.66 -91.51 -63.31
C ASN A 520 -40.89 -91.07 -64.11
N GLN A 521 -41.40 -89.85 -63.92
CA GLN A 521 -42.51 -89.33 -64.72
C GLN A 521 -42.10 -89.04 -66.17
N ASN A 522 -40.90 -88.48 -66.41
CA ASN A 522 -40.42 -88.16 -67.74
C ASN A 522 -39.99 -89.39 -68.56
N GLN A 523 -39.45 -90.44 -67.94
CA GLN A 523 -39.20 -91.72 -68.64
C GLN A 523 -40.52 -92.37 -69.09
N ASN A 524 -41.53 -92.41 -68.22
CA ASN A 524 -42.84 -92.96 -68.57
C ASN A 524 -43.57 -92.16 -69.66
N GLN A 525 -43.35 -90.84 -69.77
CA GLN A 525 -43.92 -90.03 -70.84
C GLN A 525 -43.16 -90.16 -72.17
N ASN A 526 -41.82 -90.26 -72.15
CA ASN A 526 -41.01 -90.40 -73.35
C ASN A 526 -41.09 -91.81 -73.97
N GLU A 527 -41.25 -92.88 -73.17
CA GLU A 527 -41.49 -94.22 -73.71
C GLU A 527 -42.86 -94.33 -74.40
N ASN A 528 -43.89 -93.64 -73.88
CA ASN A 528 -45.21 -93.59 -74.51
C ASN A 528 -45.25 -92.69 -75.77
N GLN A 529 -44.37 -91.69 -75.89
CA GLN A 529 -44.29 -90.85 -77.09
C GLN A 529 -43.42 -91.48 -78.21
N ASN A 530 -42.35 -92.20 -77.88
CA ASN A 530 -41.51 -92.91 -78.86
C ASN A 530 -42.18 -94.18 -79.45
N GLN A 531 -43.13 -94.81 -78.75
CA GLN A 531 -43.96 -95.86 -79.35
C GLN A 531 -44.98 -95.30 -80.36
N ASN A 532 -45.41 -94.05 -80.20
CA ASN A 532 -46.38 -93.41 -81.11
C ASN A 532 -45.75 -92.73 -82.33
N GLN A 533 -44.44 -92.39 -82.31
CA GLN A 533 -43.75 -91.84 -83.49
C GLN A 533 -43.16 -92.91 -84.42
N ASN A 534 -42.87 -94.12 -83.93
CA ASN A 534 -42.44 -95.26 -84.76
C ASN A 534 -43.57 -95.99 -85.51
N GLN A 535 -44.82 -95.52 -85.40
CA GLN A 535 -45.95 -96.03 -86.19
C GLN A 535 -46.37 -95.13 -87.37
N ASN A 536 -45.71 -93.98 -87.59
CA ASN A 536 -46.07 -93.04 -88.65
C ASN A 536 -45.01 -92.86 -89.76
N GLU A 537 -44.03 -93.77 -89.86
CA GLU A 537 -43.11 -93.86 -91.02
C GLU A 537 -43.15 -95.20 -91.78
N LYS A 538 -44.29 -95.90 -91.78
CA LYS A 538 -44.65 -96.87 -92.83
C LYS A 538 -46.13 -96.85 -93.17
#